data_AF-A0A4X2LVS7-F1
#
_entry.id   AF-A0A4X2LVS7-F1
#
_cell.length_a   1.000
_cell.length_b   1.000
_cell.length_c   1.000
_cell.angle_alpha   90.00
_cell.angle_beta   90.00
_cell.angle_gamma   90.00
#
_symmetry.space_group_name_H-M   'P 1'
#
loop_
_entity.id
_entity.type
_entity.pdbx_description
1 polymer ?
#
loop_
_entity_poly.entity_id
_entity_poly.type
_entity_poly.pdbx_seq_one_letter_code
_entity_poly.pdbx_strand_id
1 'polypeptide(L)'
;RRTLRGAFMVDEQAAERARWEEASKETIKKTTKPCPRCHIPVEKNGGCMHMKCPQPQCKFEWCWNCSLEWNRSCMGDHWFDV
;
A
#
# COMPACT_ATOMS: atom_id res chain seq x y z
N ARG A 1 -43.01 -13.79 34.82
CA ARG A 1 -42.02 -14.70 35.47
C ARG A 1 -40.67 -14.46 34.82
N ARG A 2 -39.63 -14.25 35.63
CA ARG A 2 -38.28 -13.80 35.24
C ARG A 2 -37.46 -14.99 34.74
N THR A 3 -36.87 -14.89 33.55
CA THR A 3 -35.64 -15.63 33.18
C THR A 3 -34.73 -14.67 32.42
N LEU A 4 -33.69 -14.22 33.10
CA LEU A 4 -32.56 -13.49 32.51
C LEU A 4 -31.71 -14.51 31.75
N ARG A 5 -31.77 -14.47 30.41
CA ARG A 5 -30.71 -15.01 29.57
C ARG A 5 -30.25 -13.84 28.73
N GLY A 6 -28.98 -13.48 28.86
CA GLY A 6 -28.37 -12.37 28.13
C GLY A 6 -28.61 -12.55 26.64
N ALA A 7 -29.63 -11.87 26.14
CA ALA A 7 -30.03 -11.90 24.74
C ALA A 7 -29.43 -10.66 24.10
N PHE A 8 -28.20 -10.80 23.62
CA PHE A 8 -27.63 -9.82 22.72
C PHE A 8 -28.41 -9.96 21.39
N MET A 9 -29.32 -9.04 21.12
CA MET A 9 -29.98 -8.95 19.82
C MET A 9 -28.92 -8.53 18.82
N VAL A 10 -28.36 -9.49 18.08
CA VAL A 10 -27.45 -9.20 16.99
C VAL A 10 -28.32 -8.67 15.84
N ASP A 11 -28.20 -7.38 15.56
CA ASP A 11 -28.77 -6.75 14.38
C ASP A 11 -28.13 -7.41 13.13
N GLU A 12 -28.96 -8.01 12.27
CA GLU A 12 -28.51 -8.78 11.10
C GLU A 12 -27.68 -7.91 10.14
N GLN A 13 -28.04 -6.62 10.00
CA GLN A 13 -27.25 -5.66 9.24
C GLN A 13 -25.91 -5.34 9.90
N ALA A 14 -25.82 -5.31 11.24
CA ALA A 14 -24.53 -5.16 11.94
C ALA A 14 -23.64 -6.41 11.77
N ALA A 15 -24.22 -7.61 11.75
CA ALA A 15 -23.49 -8.85 11.49
C ALA A 15 -22.95 -8.92 10.04
N GLU A 16 -23.71 -8.45 9.06
CA GLU A 16 -23.25 -8.39 7.66
C GLU A 16 -22.16 -7.34 7.43
N ARG A 17 -22.24 -6.17 8.10
CA ARG A 17 -21.22 -5.12 8.06
C ARG A 17 -19.95 -5.48 8.82
N ALA A 18 -20.04 -6.40 9.78
CA ALA A 18 -18.91 -6.95 10.51
C ALA A 18 -18.13 -8.03 9.71
N ARG A 19 -18.48 -8.27 8.44
CA ARG A 19 -17.66 -9.05 7.51
C ARG A 19 -16.38 -8.27 7.21
N TRP A 20 -15.38 -8.58 8.01
CA TRP A 20 -13.99 -8.13 8.01
C TRP A 20 -13.22 -8.45 6.71
N GLU A 21 -13.76 -8.12 5.53
CA GLU A 21 -13.10 -8.35 4.23
C GLU A 21 -13.13 -7.14 3.28
N GLU A 22 -13.40 -5.94 3.80
CA GLU A 22 -13.31 -4.70 3.01
C GLU A 22 -11.94 -4.04 3.17
N ALA A 23 -11.30 -4.22 4.34
CA ALA A 23 -9.95 -3.75 4.62
C ALA A 23 -8.84 -4.57 3.94
N SER A 24 -9.16 -5.71 3.31
CA SER A 24 -8.16 -6.58 2.68
C SER A 24 -7.88 -6.23 1.21
N LYS A 25 -8.80 -5.53 0.53
CA LYS A 25 -8.68 -5.29 -0.92
C LYS A 25 -7.71 -4.16 -1.29
N GLU A 26 -7.46 -3.21 -0.39
CA GLU A 26 -6.47 -2.14 -0.61
C GLU A 26 -5.02 -2.60 -0.37
N THR A 27 -4.81 -3.72 0.34
CA THR A 27 -3.47 -4.22 0.65
C THR A 27 -2.79 -4.93 -0.53
N ILE A 28 -3.52 -5.19 -1.63
CA ILE A 28 -2.95 -5.65 -2.90
C ILE A 28 -2.40 -4.45 -3.70
N LYS A 29 -1.76 -3.49 -3.00
CA LYS A 29 -0.98 -2.41 -3.63
C LYS A 29 0.21 -3.07 -4.32
N LYS A 30 0.22 -3.02 -5.66
CA LYS A 30 1.27 -3.53 -6.57
C LYS A 30 2.67 -3.41 -5.94
N THR A 31 3.18 -4.52 -5.42
CA THR A 31 4.47 -4.58 -4.72
C THR A 31 5.65 -4.37 -5.67
N THR A 32 5.43 -4.45 -6.98
CA THR A 32 6.46 -4.37 -8.01
C THR A 32 6.10 -3.33 -9.10
N LYS A 33 7.11 -2.56 -9.53
CA LYS A 33 7.03 -1.64 -10.68
C LYS A 33 8.32 -1.73 -11.51
N PRO A 34 8.25 -1.58 -12.85
CA PRO A 34 9.43 -1.59 -13.69
C PRO A 34 10.29 -0.33 -13.50
N CYS A 35 11.61 -0.48 -13.52
CA CYS A 35 12.52 0.66 -13.51
C CYS A 35 12.35 1.52 -14.77
N PRO A 36 12.25 2.87 -14.68
CA PRO A 36 12.06 3.75 -15.84
C PRO A 36 13.20 3.73 -16.86
N ARG A 37 14.39 3.26 -16.46
CA ARG A 37 15.59 3.26 -17.29
C ARG A 37 15.87 1.90 -17.94
N CYS A 38 15.81 0.82 -17.17
CA CYS A 38 16.17 -0.53 -17.64
C CYS A 38 15.01 -1.52 -17.64
N HIS A 39 13.80 -1.09 -17.24
CA HIS A 39 12.56 -1.86 -17.27
C HIS A 39 12.54 -3.16 -16.46
N ILE A 40 13.58 -3.43 -15.66
CA ILE A 40 13.56 -4.58 -14.74
C ILE A 40 12.51 -4.38 -13.64
N PRO A 41 11.82 -5.44 -13.21
CA PRO A 41 10.87 -5.34 -12.11
C PRO A 41 11.62 -5.02 -10.80
N VAL A 42 11.18 -3.97 -10.11
CA VAL A 42 11.70 -3.53 -8.82
C VAL A 42 10.59 -3.64 -7.78
N GLU A 43 10.88 -4.33 -6.68
CA GLU A 43 9.97 -4.46 -5.55
C GLU A 43 10.08 -3.27 -4.59
N LYS A 44 8.95 -2.72 -4.14
CA LYS A 44 8.92 -1.64 -3.14
C LYS A 44 9.21 -2.18 -1.75
N ASN A 45 10.47 -2.15 -1.35
CA ASN A 45 10.87 -2.53 -0.01
C ASN A 45 10.82 -1.31 0.93
N GLY A 46 9.63 -0.98 1.47
CA GLY A 46 9.46 -0.01 2.57
C GLY A 46 8.52 1.17 2.30
N GLY A 47 8.60 2.20 3.15
CA GLY A 47 7.71 3.37 3.16
C GLY A 47 8.16 4.58 2.34
N CYS A 48 9.43 4.65 1.91
CA CYS A 48 9.96 5.77 1.13
C CYS A 48 9.60 5.67 -0.35
N MET A 49 9.33 6.80 -1.00
CA MET A 49 9.13 6.88 -2.45
C MET A 49 10.44 6.97 -3.24
N HIS A 50 11.57 7.26 -2.59
CA HIS A 50 12.89 7.26 -3.23
C HIS A 50 13.38 5.82 -3.41
N MET A 51 13.44 5.38 -4.66
CA MET A 51 13.90 4.04 -5.03
C MET A 51 15.18 4.08 -5.83
N LYS A 52 16.05 3.11 -5.57
CA LYS A 52 17.25 2.86 -6.35
C LYS A 52 17.11 1.54 -7.09
N CYS A 53 17.35 1.54 -8.39
CA CYS A 53 17.31 0.32 -9.19
C CYS A 53 18.34 -0.69 -8.65
N PRO A 54 17.94 -1.93 -8.30
CA PRO A 54 18.84 -2.94 -7.74
C PRO A 54 19.86 -3.45 -8.76
N GLN A 55 19.57 -3.28 -10.06
CA GLN A 55 20.45 -3.71 -11.13
C GLN A 55 21.78 -2.93 -11.12
N PRO A 56 22.94 -3.62 -10.99
CA PRO A 56 24.23 -2.98 -10.75
C PRO A 56 24.73 -2.11 -11.92
N GLN A 57 24.32 -2.42 -13.15
CA GLN A 57 24.63 -1.57 -14.32
C GLN A 57 23.67 -0.38 -14.49
N CYS A 58 22.56 -0.33 -13.77
CA CYS A 58 21.59 0.77 -13.86
C CYS A 58 21.74 1.74 -12.70
N LYS A 59 21.57 1.25 -11.45
CA LYS A 59 21.64 2.04 -10.19
C LYS A 59 20.86 3.36 -10.20
N PHE A 60 19.90 3.51 -11.11
CA PHE A 60 19.13 4.74 -11.30
C PHE A 60 18.24 5.01 -10.07
N GLU A 61 18.25 6.26 -9.63
CA GLU A 61 17.48 6.76 -8.50
C GLU A 61 16.21 7.45 -9.02
N TRP A 62 15.06 6.99 -8.58
CA TRP A 62 13.77 7.36 -9.15
C TRP A 62 12.66 7.38 -8.10
N CYS A 63 11.62 8.17 -8.36
CA CYS A 63 10.44 8.26 -7.51
C CYS A 63 9.45 7.14 -7.86
N TRP A 64 9.07 6.33 -6.86
CA TRP A 64 8.09 5.26 -7.02
C TRP A 64 6.73 5.76 -7.50
N ASN A 65 6.31 6.95 -7.08
CA ASN A 65 5.02 7.52 -7.47
C ASN A 65 5.05 8.11 -8.88
N CYS A 66 6.06 8.92 -9.19
CA CYS A 66 6.16 9.60 -10.49
C CYS A 66 6.72 8.72 -11.61
N SER A 67 7.42 7.63 -11.30
CA SER A 67 8.18 6.83 -12.29
C SER A 67 9.21 7.66 -13.08
N LEU A 68 9.79 8.68 -12.43
CA LEU A 68 10.79 9.61 -12.99
C LEU A 68 12.00 9.72 -12.07
N GLU A 69 13.06 10.39 -12.54
CA GLU A 69 14.26 10.66 -11.74
C GLU A 69 13.91 11.31 -10.40
N TRP A 70 14.56 10.82 -9.34
CA TRP A 70 14.34 11.36 -8.00
C TRP A 70 14.84 12.80 -7.91
N ASN A 71 13.98 13.71 -7.49
CA ASN A 71 14.30 15.14 -7.39
C ASN A 71 13.71 15.78 -6.12
N ARG A 72 14.07 17.04 -5.88
CA ARG A 72 13.63 17.78 -4.68
C ARG A 72 12.11 18.03 -4.62
N SER A 73 11.42 18.12 -5.76
CA SER A 73 9.96 18.20 -5.76
C SER A 73 9.38 16.91 -5.18
N CYS A 74 9.89 15.75 -5.60
CA CYS A 74 9.44 14.46 -5.07
C CYS A 74 9.65 14.35 -3.55
N MET A 75 10.75 14.92 -3.05
CA MET A 75 11.04 14.98 -1.62
C MET A 75 10.05 15.86 -0.84
N GLY A 76 9.53 16.95 -1.42
CA GLY A 76 8.55 17.83 -0.77
C GLY A 76 7.12 17.33 -0.90
N ASP A 77 6.75 16.82 -2.07
CA ASP A 77 5.36 16.50 -2.41
C ASP A 77 4.95 15.09 -1.97
N HIS A 78 5.85 14.11 -2.04
CA HIS A 78 5.51 12.71 -1.79
C HIS A 78 6.74 11.90 -1.35
N TRP A 79 7.38 12.33 -0.27
CA TRP A 79 8.54 11.61 0.29
C TRP A 79 8.16 10.18 0.73
N PHE A 80 7.06 10.03 1.48
CA PHE A 80 6.63 8.78 2.08
C PHE A 80 5.21 8.41 1.63
N ASP A 81 4.86 7.12 1.74
CA ASP A 81 3.47 6.64 1.60
C ASP A 81 2.69 7.20 2.81
N VAL A 82 1.75 8.12 2.56
CA VAL A 82 0.77 8.60 3.55
C VAL A 82 -0.43 7.67 3.62
#